data_AF-A0A852TJN6-F1
#
_entry.id   AF-A0A852TJN6-F1
#
_cell.length_a   1.000
_cell.length_b   1.000
_cell.length_c   1.000
_cell.angle_alpha   90.00
_cell.angle_beta   90.00
_cell.angle_gamma   90.00
#
_symmetry.space_group_name_H-M   'P 1'
#
loop_
_entity.id
_entity.type
_entity.pdbx_description
1 polymer ?
#
loop_
_entity_poly.entity_id
_entity_poly.type
_entity_poly.pdbx_seq_one_letter_code
_entity_poly.pdbx_strand_id
1 'polypeptide(L)'
;MKNGVIFYLNGIVIFDLWKNHYTSINVDKLKNEDCPTCGVKPSYPFLSFENQTKSAVLCGRDSVQIRPSVPVVRNLEALEKLFMNQGGTVQRNPYLLSYTVNTHRLVIFKDGRVLVHGTKDITEAKSLYHKYLG
;
A
#
# COMPACT_ATOMS: atom_id res chain seq x y z
N MET A 1 12.64 -2.78 49.74
CA MET A 1 12.15 -1.69 48.88
C MET A 1 13.36 -0.99 48.27
N LYS A 2 13.71 -1.29 47.00
CA LYS A 2 14.73 -0.54 46.25
C LYS A 2 14.00 0.25 45.18
N ASN A 3 14.07 1.57 45.30
CA ASN A 3 13.43 2.54 44.41
C ASN A 3 14.10 2.47 43.03
N GLY A 4 13.38 1.96 42.03
CA GLY A 4 13.78 2.02 40.63
C GLY A 4 12.97 3.12 39.95
N VAL A 5 13.57 4.28 39.73
CA VAL A 5 12.97 5.33 38.90
C VAL A 5 13.13 4.89 37.44
N ILE A 6 12.03 4.49 36.79
CA ILE A 6 12.01 4.20 35.35
C ILE A 6 11.75 5.52 34.63
N PHE A 7 12.81 6.15 34.14
CA PHE A 7 12.68 7.24 33.17
C PHE A 7 12.46 6.60 31.78
N TYR A 8 11.25 6.71 31.22
CA TYR A 8 11.00 6.33 29.83
C TYR A 8 11.62 7.39 28.90
N LEU A 9 12.82 7.11 28.40
CA LEU A 9 13.40 7.78 27.24
C LEU A 9 13.07 6.97 25.99
N ASN A 10 12.76 7.64 24.88
CA ASN A 10 12.36 7.02 23.60
C ASN A 10 13.32 5.88 23.23
N GLY A 11 12.82 4.65 23.26
CA GLY A 11 13.62 3.45 23.02
C GLY A 11 12.76 2.28 22.55
N ILE A 12 13.37 1.40 21.77
CA ILE A 12 12.77 0.12 21.39
C ILE A 12 13.16 -0.89 22.46
N VAL A 13 12.18 -1.54 23.05
CA VAL A 13 12.38 -2.64 23.99
C VAL A 13 12.00 -3.94 23.30
N ILE A 14 12.91 -4.90 23.33
CA ILE A 14 12.71 -6.26 22.84
C ILE A 14 12.75 -7.19 24.04
N PHE A 15 11.71 -8.03 24.19
CA PHE A 15 11.60 -8.98 25.27
C PHE A 15 11.46 -10.41 24.72
N ASP A 16 12.36 -11.30 25.12
CA ASP A 16 12.30 -12.74 24.86
C ASP A 16 11.79 -13.42 26.13
N LEU A 17 10.51 -13.80 26.12
CA LEU A 17 9.84 -14.44 27.26
C LEU A 17 10.38 -15.84 27.57
N TRP A 18 10.90 -16.54 26.56
CA TRP A 18 11.37 -17.92 26.69
C TRP A 18 12.73 -17.99 27.37
N LYS A 19 13.59 -17.03 27.05
CA LYS A 19 14.91 -16.89 27.68
C LYS A 19 14.91 -15.94 28.87
N ASN A 20 13.75 -15.35 29.17
CA ASN A 20 13.59 -14.27 30.14
C ASN A 20 14.65 -13.17 29.94
N HIS A 21 14.86 -12.78 28.68
CA HIS A 21 15.89 -11.84 28.27
C HIS A 21 15.25 -10.55 27.76
N TYR A 22 15.87 -9.41 28.04
CA TYR A 22 15.41 -8.13 27.51
C TYR A 22 16.58 -7.30 26.98
N THR A 23 16.32 -6.59 25.88
CA THR A 23 17.26 -5.64 25.27
C THR A 23 16.53 -4.33 25.02
N SER A 24 17.20 -3.22 25.30
CA SER A 24 16.69 -1.88 25.02
C SER A 24 17.66 -1.13 24.12
N ILE A 25 17.14 -0.48 23.09
CA ILE A 25 17.91 0.35 22.15
C ILE A 25 17.40 1.78 22.28
N ASN A 26 18.29 2.72 22.61
CA ASN A 26 17.96 4.14 22.56
C ASN A 26 17.89 4.59 21.10
N VAL A 27 16.78 5.23 20.72
CA VAL A 27 16.53 5.65 19.33
C VAL A 27 16.59 7.17 19.13
N ASP A 28 16.94 7.95 20.16
CA ASP A 28 17.01 9.41 20.05
C ASP A 28 18.05 9.85 19.01
N LYS A 29 19.18 9.14 18.91
CA LYS A 29 20.21 9.38 17.88
C LYS A 29 19.78 9.00 16.45
N LEU A 30 18.66 8.30 16.29
CA LEU A 30 18.11 7.95 14.98
C LEU A 30 17.17 9.03 14.43
N LYS A 31 16.80 10.02 15.25
CA LYS A 31 15.96 11.13 14.80
C LYS A 31 16.77 12.05 13.90
N ASN A 32 16.15 12.46 12.81
CA ASN A 32 16.68 13.47 11.91
C ASN A 32 15.78 14.71 12.04
N GLU A 33 16.38 15.88 12.27
CA GLU A 33 15.67 17.15 12.48
C GLU A 33 14.77 17.52 11.30
N ASP A 34 15.20 17.19 10.07
CA ASP A 34 14.49 17.46 8.82
C ASP A 34 13.49 16.34 8.45
N CYS A 35 13.34 15.30 9.28
CA CYS A 35 12.41 14.22 8.98
C CYS A 35 10.96 14.66 9.17
N PRO A 36 10.07 14.48 8.18
CA PRO A 36 8.66 14.85 8.30
C PRO A 36 7.86 13.98 9.29
N THR A 37 8.47 12.95 9.88
CA THR A 37 7.85 12.01 10.83
C THR A 37 8.45 12.11 12.24
N CYS A 38 9.78 12.22 12.38
CA CYS A 38 10.46 12.23 13.69
C CYS A 38 11.27 13.51 13.98
N GLY A 39 11.24 14.49 13.07
CA GLY A 39 11.93 15.77 13.19
C GLY A 39 11.17 16.79 14.04
N VAL A 40 11.64 18.03 14.01
CA VAL A 40 11.18 19.09 14.95
C VAL A 40 9.73 19.53 14.67
N LYS A 41 9.25 19.35 13.44
CA LYS A 41 7.90 19.69 12.99
C LYS A 41 7.26 18.50 12.25
N PRO A 42 6.80 17.47 12.96
CA PRO A 42 6.28 16.26 12.33
C PRO A 42 4.93 16.55 11.66
N SER A 43 4.84 16.26 10.36
CA SER A 43 3.61 16.38 9.55
C SER A 43 3.00 15.02 9.20
N TYR A 44 3.71 13.92 9.48
CA TYR A 44 3.28 12.54 9.27
C TYR A 44 2.64 12.31 7.88
N PRO A 45 3.35 12.63 6.79
CA PRO A 45 2.75 12.67 5.45
C PRO A 45 2.13 11.34 5.05
N PHE A 46 2.72 10.21 5.45
CA PHE A 46 2.20 8.88 5.13
C PHE A 46 1.01 8.42 5.98
N LEU A 47 0.71 9.10 7.09
CA LEU A 47 -0.50 8.87 7.88
C LEU A 47 -1.67 9.77 7.41
N SER A 48 -1.39 10.82 6.62
CA SER A 48 -2.43 11.67 6.04
C SER A 48 -3.40 10.86 5.18
N PHE A 49 -4.70 11.07 5.39
CA PHE A 49 -5.78 10.45 4.63
C PHE A 49 -5.68 10.71 3.12
N GLU A 50 -5.05 11.81 2.72
CA GLU A 50 -4.82 12.17 1.31
C GLU A 50 -3.78 11.27 0.65
N ASN A 51 -2.79 10.79 1.42
CA ASN A 51 -1.69 9.95 0.94
C ASN A 51 -1.95 8.44 1.13
N GLN A 52 -3.18 8.05 1.46
CA GLN A 52 -3.60 6.66 1.50
C GLN A 52 -4.17 6.22 0.15
N THR A 53 -3.81 5.03 -0.32
CA THR A 53 -4.47 4.39 -1.46
C THR A 53 -5.92 4.11 -1.09
N LYS A 54 -6.86 4.80 -1.76
CA LYS A 54 -8.29 4.73 -1.44
C LYS A 54 -8.93 3.58 -2.22
N SER A 55 -9.74 2.78 -1.53
CA SER A 55 -10.56 1.75 -2.16
C SER A 55 -12.03 2.00 -1.86
N ALA A 56 -12.87 2.03 -2.91
CA ALA A 56 -14.32 2.16 -2.77
C ALA A 56 -15.01 1.02 -3.50
N VAL A 57 -15.98 0.38 -2.86
CA VAL A 57 -16.90 -0.56 -3.52
C VAL A 57 -17.89 0.25 -4.34
N LEU A 58 -18.01 -0.03 -5.63
CA LEU A 58 -19.02 0.60 -6.47
C LEU A 58 -20.32 -0.19 -6.36
N CYS A 59 -21.34 0.40 -5.73
CA CYS A 59 -22.63 -0.27 -5.49
C CYS A 59 -23.19 -0.91 -6.77
N GLY A 60 -23.53 -2.20 -6.68
CA GLY A 60 -24.26 -2.94 -7.72
C GLY A 60 -23.45 -3.61 -8.84
N ARG A 61 -22.10 -3.66 -8.78
CA ARG A 61 -21.27 -4.19 -9.90
C ARG A 61 -20.13 -5.15 -9.53
N ASP A 62 -20.16 -5.76 -8.35
CA ASP A 62 -19.13 -6.70 -7.85
C ASP A 62 -17.71 -6.19 -8.16
N SER A 63 -17.46 -4.93 -7.84
CA SER A 63 -16.21 -4.27 -8.19
C SER A 63 -15.69 -3.33 -7.10
N VAL A 64 -14.37 -3.30 -7.01
CA VAL A 64 -13.61 -2.42 -6.12
C VAL A 64 -12.79 -1.46 -6.98
N GLN A 65 -12.95 -0.16 -6.76
CA GLN A 65 -12.06 0.84 -7.34
C GLN A 65 -10.89 1.07 -6.41
N ILE A 66 -9.66 1.00 -6.94
CA ILE A 66 -8.42 1.32 -6.26
C ILE A 66 -7.84 2.59 -6.89
N ARG A 67 -7.60 3.60 -6.05
CA ARG A 67 -6.96 4.85 -6.44
C ARG A 67 -5.61 4.95 -5.71
N PRO A 68 -4.47 4.96 -6.42
CA PRO A 68 -3.17 5.14 -5.80
C PRO A 68 -3.10 6.48 -5.06
N SER A 69 -2.32 6.52 -3.98
CA SER A 69 -2.12 7.72 -3.16
C SER A 69 -1.51 8.88 -3.94
N VAL A 70 -0.59 8.57 -4.86
CA VAL A 70 -0.01 9.53 -5.80
C VAL A 70 -0.57 9.24 -7.19
N PRO A 71 -1.02 10.25 -7.96
CA PRO A 71 -1.39 10.05 -9.36
C PRO A 71 -0.21 9.46 -10.14
N VAL A 72 -0.43 8.35 -10.84
CA VAL A 72 0.60 7.69 -11.66
C VAL A 72 0.13 7.69 -13.10
N VAL A 73 0.96 8.22 -14.00
CA VAL A 73 0.71 8.06 -15.44
C VAL A 73 1.23 6.69 -15.87
N ARG A 74 0.30 5.78 -16.19
CA ARG A 74 0.64 4.42 -16.62
C ARG A 74 0.93 4.40 -18.13
N ASN A 75 2.03 3.76 -18.52
CA ASN A 75 2.26 3.41 -19.92
C ASN A 75 1.43 2.16 -20.27
N LEU A 76 0.23 2.39 -20.82
CA LEU A 76 -0.71 1.31 -21.14
C LEU A 76 -0.19 0.37 -22.22
N GLU A 77 0.65 0.84 -23.15
CA GLU A 77 1.25 -0.01 -24.20
C GLU A 77 2.28 -0.97 -23.60
N ALA A 78 3.10 -0.49 -22.66
CA ALA A 78 4.03 -1.36 -21.94
C ALA A 78 3.30 -2.42 -21.10
N LEU A 79 2.19 -2.03 -20.46
CA LEU A 79 1.34 -2.97 -19.70
C LEU A 79 0.67 -4.02 -20.60
N GLU A 80 0.23 -3.63 -21.80
CA GLU A 80 -0.34 -4.58 -22.78
C GLU A 80 0.67 -5.66 -23.13
N LYS A 81 1.90 -5.28 -23.49
CA LYS A 81 2.98 -6.23 -23.80
C LYS A 81 3.30 -7.15 -22.62
N LEU A 82 3.31 -6.60 -21.41
CA LEU A 82 3.56 -7.38 -20.18
C LEU A 82 2.45 -8.41 -19.95
N PHE A 83 1.18 -8.03 -20.05
CA PHE A 83 0.06 -8.93 -19.76
C PHE A 83 -0.21 -9.95 -20.87
N MET A 84 0.09 -9.62 -22.14
CA MET A 84 -0.01 -10.61 -23.23
C MET A 84 0.87 -11.85 -22.97
N ASN A 85 1.98 -11.69 -22.24
CA ASN A 85 2.89 -12.78 -21.90
C ASN A 85 2.47 -13.59 -20.65
N GLN A 86 1.47 -13.12 -19.88
CA GLN A 86 1.05 -13.72 -18.61
C GLN A 86 -0.21 -14.58 -18.72
N GLY A 87 -0.73 -14.75 -19.95
CA GLY A 87 -2.01 -15.42 -20.20
C GLY A 87 -3.22 -14.55 -19.84
N GLY A 88 -4.40 -14.94 -20.32
CA GLY A 88 -5.64 -14.15 -20.20
C GLY A 88 -5.93 -13.31 -21.44
N THR A 89 -6.89 -12.39 -21.32
CA THR A 89 -7.32 -11.53 -22.43
C THR A 89 -7.00 -10.08 -22.13
N VAL A 90 -6.30 -9.41 -23.04
CA VAL A 90 -5.94 -8.00 -22.95
C VAL A 90 -6.69 -7.22 -24.02
N GLN A 91 -7.31 -6.12 -23.63
CA GLN A 91 -7.92 -5.14 -24.55
C GLN A 91 -7.49 -3.75 -24.12
N ARG A 92 -7.01 -2.93 -25.05
CA ARG A 92 -6.54 -1.58 -24.74
C ARG A 92 -7.14 -0.56 -25.69
N ASN A 93 -7.38 0.64 -25.18
CA ASN A 93 -7.57 1.85 -25.97
C ASN A 93 -6.63 2.97 -25.43
N PRO A 94 -6.65 4.19 -26.00
CA PRO A 94 -5.77 5.27 -25.53
C PRO A 94 -5.94 5.71 -24.06
N TYR A 95 -7.06 5.35 -23.43
CA TYR A 95 -7.46 5.83 -22.10
C TYR A 95 -7.39 4.75 -21.01
N LEU A 96 -7.56 3.48 -21.37
CA LEU A 96 -7.56 2.35 -20.43
C LEU A 96 -7.05 1.04 -21.06
N LEU A 97 -6.67 0.12 -20.19
CA LEU A 97 -6.38 -1.27 -20.50
C LEU A 97 -7.26 -2.17 -19.63
N SER A 98 -7.95 -3.12 -20.25
CA SER A 98 -8.69 -4.19 -19.58
C SER A 98 -7.89 -5.48 -19.68
N TYR A 99 -7.59 -6.08 -18.53
CA TYR A 99 -6.95 -7.38 -18.40
C TYR A 99 -7.90 -8.34 -17.68
N THR A 100 -8.30 -9.41 -18.36
CA THR A 100 -9.17 -10.45 -17.82
C THR A 100 -8.38 -11.73 -17.60
N VAL A 101 -8.42 -12.25 -16.37
CA VAL A 101 -7.73 -13.47 -15.97
C VAL A 101 -8.59 -14.23 -14.96
N ASN A 102 -8.80 -15.53 -15.19
CA ASN A 102 -9.73 -16.35 -14.42
C ASN A 102 -11.14 -15.71 -14.33
N THR A 103 -11.62 -15.44 -13.12
CA THR A 103 -12.92 -14.82 -12.84
C THR A 103 -12.83 -13.31 -12.64
N HIS A 104 -11.65 -12.72 -12.78
CA HIS A 104 -11.40 -11.31 -12.45
C HIS A 104 -11.06 -10.50 -13.69
N ARG A 105 -11.47 -9.23 -13.66
CA ARG A 105 -11.13 -8.26 -14.71
C ARG A 105 -10.60 -6.98 -14.10
N LEU A 106 -9.36 -6.63 -14.44
CA LEU A 106 -8.70 -5.40 -14.02
C LEU A 106 -8.81 -4.37 -15.15
N VAL A 107 -9.50 -3.26 -14.90
CA VAL A 107 -9.55 -2.11 -15.81
C VAL A 107 -8.63 -1.02 -15.28
N ILE A 108 -7.56 -0.75 -15.99
CA ILE A 108 -6.44 0.11 -15.60
C ILE A 108 -6.52 1.38 -16.42
N PHE A 109 -6.75 2.51 -15.74
CA PHE A 109 -6.83 3.81 -16.38
C PHE A 109 -5.44 4.43 -16.53
N LYS A 110 -5.26 5.29 -17.54
CA LYS A 110 -4.02 6.02 -17.78
C LYS A 110 -3.56 6.85 -16.58
N ASP A 111 -4.50 7.33 -15.76
CA ASP A 111 -4.25 8.11 -14.53
C ASP A 111 -3.92 7.25 -13.29
N GLY A 112 -3.80 5.94 -13.46
CA GLY A 112 -3.36 5.01 -12.43
C GLY A 112 -4.50 4.41 -11.60
N ARG A 113 -5.75 4.88 -11.75
CA ARG A 113 -6.90 4.21 -11.13
C ARG A 113 -7.07 2.81 -11.70
N VAL A 114 -7.56 1.89 -10.87
CA VAL A 114 -7.87 0.52 -11.28
C VAL A 114 -9.26 0.14 -10.79
N LEU A 115 -10.07 -0.47 -11.65
CA LEU A 115 -11.29 -1.16 -11.25
C LEU A 115 -11.04 -2.66 -11.29
N VAL A 116 -11.24 -3.34 -10.18
CA VAL A 116 -11.19 -4.80 -10.09
C VAL A 116 -12.62 -5.30 -10.08
N HIS A 117 -13.02 -6.03 -11.12
CA HIS A 117 -14.31 -6.71 -11.20
C HIS A 117 -14.17 -8.18 -10.79
N GLY A 118 -15.27 -8.75 -10.30
CA GLY A 118 -15.35 -10.15 -9.86
C GLY A 118 -15.14 -10.32 -8.35
N THR A 119 -15.06 -9.22 -7.59
CA THR A 119 -14.97 -9.27 -6.12
C THR A 119 -15.51 -7.98 -5.49
N LYS A 120 -16.06 -8.11 -4.28
CA LYS A 120 -16.38 -6.99 -3.36
C LYS A 120 -15.40 -6.91 -2.20
N ASP A 121 -14.52 -7.89 -2.04
CA ASP A 121 -13.54 -7.92 -0.98
C ASP A 121 -12.39 -6.98 -1.33
N ILE A 122 -12.22 -5.95 -0.50
CA ILE A 122 -11.16 -4.95 -0.66
C ILE A 122 -9.77 -5.60 -0.55
N THR A 123 -9.62 -6.60 0.32
CA THR A 123 -8.37 -7.33 0.54
C THR A 123 -7.97 -8.12 -0.69
N GLU A 124 -8.92 -8.87 -1.25
CA GLU A 124 -8.72 -9.62 -2.51
C GLU A 124 -8.39 -8.68 -3.67
N ALA A 125 -9.15 -7.58 -3.82
CA ALA A 125 -8.90 -6.59 -4.86
C ALA A 125 -7.51 -5.95 -4.74
N LYS A 126 -7.06 -5.62 -3.52
CA LYS A 126 -5.70 -5.11 -3.27
C LYS A 126 -4.64 -6.17 -3.60
N SER A 127 -4.87 -7.42 -3.24
CA SER A 127 -3.95 -8.51 -3.58
C SER A 127 -3.79 -8.67 -5.09
N LEU A 128 -4.88 -8.62 -5.86
CA LEU A 128 -4.84 -8.66 -7.32
C LEU A 128 -4.11 -7.43 -7.91
N TYR A 129 -4.39 -6.24 -7.38
CA TYR A 129 -3.68 -5.02 -7.78
C TYR A 129 -2.17 -5.15 -7.57
N HIS A 130 -1.72 -5.57 -6.38
CA HIS A 130 -0.29 -5.73 -6.10
C HIS A 130 0.35 -6.87 -6.90
N LYS A 131 -0.38 -7.96 -7.17
CA LYS A 131 0.13 -9.08 -7.97
C LYS A 131 0.46 -8.68 -9.40
N TYR A 132 -0.37 -7.86 -10.03
CA TYR A 132 -0.25 -7.51 -11.46
C TYR A 132 0.38 -6.15 -11.73
N LEU A 133 0.38 -5.24 -10.76
CA LEU A 133 0.83 -3.86 -10.93
C LEU A 133 1.80 -3.37 -9.85
N GLY A 134 2.10 -4.21 -8.86
CA GLY A 134 3.10 -3.96 -7.82
C GLY A 134 4.50 -4.39 -8.23
#